data_AF-A0A9E5D9R3-F1
#
_entry.id   AF-A0A9E5D9R3-F1
#
_cell.length_a   1.000
_cell.length_b   1.000
_cell.length_c   1.000
_cell.angle_alpha   90.00
_cell.angle_beta   90.00
_cell.angle_gamma   90.00
#
_symmetry.space_group_name_H-M   'P 1'
#
loop_
_entity.id
_entity.type
_entity.pdbx_description
1 polymer ?
#
loop_
_entity_poly.entity_id
_entity_poly.type
_entity_poly.pdbx_seq_one_letter_code
_entity_poly.pdbx_strand_id
1 'polypeptide(L)' 'VLEIAGLEDEGDTPDKRLTVRFNTCLGACSQAPVMSLDHHLAGRVNPESAAKNVAHLLEQDGHGE' A
#
# COMPACT_ATOMS: atom_id res chain seq x y z
N VAL A 1 -3.30 7.10 -2.35
CA VAL A 1 -3.51 5.69 -1.95
C VAL A 1 -4.99 5.41 -1.82
N LEU A 2 -5.68 5.98 -0.83
CA LEU A 2 -7.13 5.78 -0.61
C LEU A 2 -7.99 6.00 -1.87
N GLU A 3 -7.78 7.11 -2.57
CA GLU A 3 -8.49 7.41 -3.83
C GLU A 3 -8.35 6.31 -4.90
N ILE A 4 -7.14 5.74 -5.05
CA ILE A 4 -6.86 4.68 -6.03
C ILE A 4 -7.43 3.34 -5.57
N ALA A 5 -7.45 3.11 -4.26
CA ALA A 5 -8.10 1.96 -3.66
C ALA A 5 -9.64 2.07 -3.67
N GLY A 6 -10.21 3.23 -4.01
CA GLY A 6 -11.65 3.47 -3.90
C GLY A 6 -12.16 3.45 -2.46
N LEU A 7 -11.30 3.79 -1.50
CA LEU A 7 -11.61 3.81 -0.07
C LEU A 7 -11.64 5.25 0.46
N GLU A 8 -12.50 5.53 1.42
CA GLU A 8 -12.55 6.81 2.13
C GLU A 8 -11.66 6.82 3.39
N ASP A 9 -11.42 5.65 3.99
CA ASP A 9 -10.62 5.45 5.21
C ASP A 9 -9.94 4.07 5.21
N GLU A 10 -9.32 3.66 6.33
CA GLU A 10 -8.75 2.33 6.50
C GLU A 10 -9.82 1.24 6.29
N GLY A 11 -9.44 0.16 5.60
CA GLY A 11 -10.37 -0.92 5.32
C GLY A 11 -9.96 -1.79 4.16
N ASP A 12 -10.90 -2.62 3.74
CA ASP A 12 -10.75 -3.58 2.66
C ASP A 12 -11.53 -3.10 1.43
N THR A 13 -10.93 -3.23 0.25
CA THR A 13 -11.64 -3.01 -1.01
C THR A 13 -12.82 -4.00 -1.16
N PRO A 14 -13.91 -3.65 -1.87
CA PRO A 14 -15.08 -4.54 -2.02
C PRO A 14 -14.75 -5.92 -2.59
N ASP A 15 -13.73 -6.01 -3.44
CA ASP A 15 -13.21 -7.24 -4.05
C ASP A 15 -12.22 -8.02 -3.17
N LYS A 16 -11.90 -7.49 -1.97
CA LYS A 16 -11.00 -8.08 -0.96
C LYS A 16 -9.56 -8.33 -1.42
N ARG A 17 -9.11 -7.70 -2.51
CA ARG A 17 -7.73 -7.83 -3.01
C ARG A 17 -6.75 -6.84 -2.38
N LEU A 18 -7.25 -5.79 -1.71
CA LEU A 18 -6.41 -4.80 -1.04
C LEU A 18 -6.98 -4.42 0.32
N THR A 19 -6.11 -4.43 1.32
CA THR A 19 -6.37 -3.89 2.66
C THR A 19 -5.45 -2.70 2.91
N VAL A 20 -6.02 -1.55 3.27
CA VAL A 20 -5.25 -0.35 3.64
C VAL A 20 -5.34 -0.14 5.14
N ARG A 21 -4.18 -0.07 5.80
CA ARG A 21 -4.06 0.23 7.24
C ARG A 21 -3.04 1.33 7.46
N PHE A 22 -3.35 2.24 8.36
CA PHE A 22 -2.40 3.20 8.90
C PHE A 22 -1.71 2.61 10.12
N ASN A 23 -0.44 2.90 10.23
CA ASN A 23 0.37 2.50 11.37
C ASN A 23 1.20 3.69 11.82
N THR A 24 1.53 3.73 13.11
CA THR A 24 2.30 4.83 13.70
C THR A 24 3.78 4.75 13.32
N CYS A 25 4.34 3.55 13.18
CA CYS A 25 5.76 3.35 12.87
C CYS A 25 6.03 1.96 12.28
N LEU A 26 6.92 1.91 11.27
CA LEU A 26 7.43 0.67 10.65
C LEU A 26 8.89 0.37 11.02
N GLY A 27 9.48 1.10 11.96
CA GLY A 27 10.88 0.91 12.38
C GLY A 27 11.93 1.31 11.34
N ALA A 28 11.53 2.01 10.26
CA ALA A 28 12.39 2.36 9.13
C ALA A 28 12.50 3.89 8.93
N CYS A 29 12.57 4.66 10.02
CA CYS A 29 12.53 6.13 10.00
C CYS A 29 13.61 6.77 9.10
N SER A 30 14.80 6.18 9.01
CA SER A 30 15.88 6.67 8.13
C SER A 30 15.53 6.60 6.63
N GLN A 31 14.48 5.87 6.27
CA GLN A 31 13.95 5.75 4.92
C GLN A 31 12.57 6.39 4.78
N ALA A 32 12.12 7.19 5.74
CA ALA A 32 10.82 7.84 5.67
C ALA A 32 10.67 8.74 4.42
N PRO A 33 9.45 8.87 3.86
CA PRO A 33 8.22 8.12 4.19
C PRO A 33 8.29 6.64 3.77
N VAL A 34 7.65 5.74 4.54
CA VAL A 34 7.69 4.28 4.34
C VAL A 34 6.28 3.69 4.22
N MET A 35 6.11 2.73 3.32
CA MET A 35 4.92 1.88 3.20
C MET A 35 5.31 0.41 3.34
N SER A 36 4.42 -0.40 3.91
CA SER A 36 4.55 -1.86 3.91
C SER A 36 3.55 -2.43 2.89
N LEU A 37 4.03 -3.27 1.98
CA LEU A 37 3.30 -3.85 0.86
C LEU A 37 3.58 -5.36 0.91
N ASP A 38 2.61 -6.19 1.28
CA ASP A 38 2.80 -7.63 1.52
C ASP A 38 4.06 -7.99 2.32
N HIS A 39 4.25 -7.32 3.46
CA HIS A 39 5.42 -7.49 4.35
C HIS A 39 6.76 -6.97 3.80
N HIS A 40 6.78 -6.37 2.61
CA HIS A 40 7.94 -5.68 2.06
C HIS A 40 7.87 -4.18 2.34
N LEU A 41 8.95 -3.62 2.87
CA LEU A 41 9.04 -2.18 3.13
C LEU A 41 9.54 -1.43 1.90
N ALA A 42 8.74 -0.48 1.42
CA ALA A 42 9.12 0.51 0.43
C ALA A 42 9.42 1.84 1.13
N GLY A 43 10.67 2.28 1.09
CA GLY A 43 11.11 3.56 1.65
C GLY A 43 11.20 4.68 0.61
N ARG A 44 11.38 5.92 1.09
CA ARG A 44 11.47 7.17 0.31
C ARG A 44 10.27 7.37 -0.60
N VAL A 45 9.09 6.98 -0.11
CA VAL A 45 7.85 7.02 -0.87
C VAL A 45 7.34 8.44 -1.01
N ASN A 46 6.92 8.80 -2.21
CA ASN A 46 6.16 10.00 -2.55
C ASN A 46 4.76 9.62 -3.09
N PRO A 47 3.82 10.57 -3.24
CA PRO A 47 2.45 10.27 -3.67
C PRO A 47 2.35 9.50 -5.00
N GLU A 48 3.21 9.80 -5.98
CA GLU A 48 3.23 9.13 -7.28
C GLU A 48 3.73 7.68 -7.16
N SER A 49 4.83 7.47 -6.44
CA SER A 49 5.34 6.10 -6.18
C SER A 49 4.39 5.28 -5.31
N ALA A 50 3.69 5.90 -4.35
CA ALA A 50 2.66 5.23 -3.57
C ALA A 50 1.49 4.75 -4.45
N ALA A 51 1.04 5.60 -5.37
CA ALA A 51 0.01 5.26 -6.35
C ALA A 51 0.43 4.07 -7.22
N LYS A 52 1.65 4.12 -7.76
CA LYS A 52 2.21 3.02 -8.58
C LYS A 52 2.33 1.72 -7.80
N ASN A 53 2.79 1.77 -6.54
CA ASN A 53 2.92 0.59 -5.69
C ASN A 53 1.57 -0.09 -5.44
N VAL A 54 0.51 0.68 -5.20
CA VAL A 54 -0.85 0.16 -4.99
C VAL A 54 -1.43 -0.42 -6.28
N ALA A 55 -1.25 0.27 -7.42
CA ALA A 55 -1.68 -0.25 -8.71
C ALA A 55 -0.99 -1.58 -9.04
N HIS A 56 0.32 -1.66 -8.83
CA HIS A 56 1.11 -2.87 -9.05
C HIS A 56 0.65 -4.03 -8.17
N LEU A 57 0.34 -3.79 -6.89
CA LEU A 57 -0.25 -4.82 -6.01
C LEU A 57 -1.57 -5.37 -6.55
N LEU A 58 -2.48 -4.49 -7.00
CA LEU A 58 -3.78 -4.88 -7.55
C LEU A 58 -3.65 -5.66 -8.87
N GLU A 59 -2.56 -5.47 -9.62
CA GLU A 59 -2.23 -6.22 -10.83
C GLU A 59 -1.58 -7.59 -10.53
N GLN A 60 -0.82 -7.70 -9.43
CA GLN A 60 -0.12 -8.92 -9.03
C GLN A 60 -1.00 -9.99 -8.38
N ASP A 61 -2.12 -9.60 -7.77
CA ASP A 61 -3.07 -10.53 -7.12
C ASP A 61 -3.72 -11.53 -8.11
N GLY A 62 -3.51 -11.35 -9.43
CA GLY A 62 -3.86 -12.32 -10.47
C GLY A 62 -2.87 -13.49 -10.64
N HIS A 63 -1.78 -13.54 -9.87
CA HIS A 63 -0.72 -14.54 -9.97
C HIS A 63 -0.23 -15.01 -8.58
N GLY A 64 -1.15 -15.40 -7.71
CA GLY A 64 -0.86 -16.03 -6.41
C GLY A 64 -1.53 -17.39 -6.30
N GLU A 65 -0.69 -18.41 -6.16
CA GLU A 65 -0.90 -19.86 -5.97
C GLU A 65 -1.89 -20.34 -4.90
#